data_AF-A0A537JU82-F1
#
_entry.id   AF-A0A537JU82-F1
#
_cell.length_a   1.000
_cell.length_b   1.000
_cell.length_c   1.000
_cell.angle_alpha   90.00
_cell.angle_beta   90.00
_cell.angle_gamma   90.00
#
_symmetry.space_group_name_H-M   'P 1'
#
loop_
_entity.id
_entity.type
_entity.pdbx_description
1 polymer ?
#
loop_
_entity_poly.entity_id
_entity_poly.type
_entity_poly.pdbx_seq_one_letter_code
_entity_poly.pdbx_strand_id
1 'polypeptide(L)' 'MGYSLQGKLLEVCSCGGLCPCWVGDDPDGGTCDTIVCWHYDKGHINDIDVAG' A
#
# COMPACT_ATOMS: atom_id res chain seq x y z
N MET A 1 17.88 -11.20 9.05
CA MET A 1 16.67 -10.40 9.30
C MET A 1 15.61 -10.87 8.34
N GLY A 2 14.43 -11.21 8.86
CA GLY A 2 13.32 -11.69 8.07
C GLY A 2 12.02 -11.08 8.57
N TYR A 3 11.11 -10.84 7.65
CA TYR A 3 9.74 -10.45 7.95
C TYR A 3 8.79 -11.42 7.25
N SER A 4 7.64 -11.66 7.86
CA SER A 4 6.51 -12.33 7.24
C SER A 4 5.28 -11.51 7.58
N LEU A 5 4.63 -10.93 6.56
CA LEU A 5 3.51 -10.03 6.73
C LEU A 5 2.37 -10.51 5.83
N GLN A 6 1.17 -10.60 6.38
CA GLN A 6 -0.06 -10.91 5.68
C GLN A 6 -1.13 -9.91 6.12
N GLY A 7 -1.84 -9.35 5.14
CA GLY A 7 -2.87 -8.37 5.44
C GLY A 7 -3.51 -7.80 4.20
N LYS A 8 -4.11 -6.62 4.36
CA LYS A 8 -4.80 -5.88 3.31
C LYS A 8 -4.06 -4.58 3.04
N LEU A 9 -3.83 -4.33 1.76
CA LEU A 9 -3.29 -3.07 1.28
C LEU A 9 -4.46 -2.18 0.86
N LEU A 10 -4.48 -0.95 1.37
CA LEU A 10 -5.34 0.12 0.91
C LEU A 10 -4.45 1.13 0.18
N GLU A 11 -4.84 1.47 -1.03
CA GLU A 11 -4.23 2.56 -1.76
C GLU A 11 -5.33 3.50 -2.27
N VAL A 12 -5.08 4.79 -2.11
CA VAL A 12 -5.97 5.87 -2.53
C VAL A 12 -5.12 7.00 -3.09
N CYS A 13 -5.50 7.54 -4.24
CA CYS A 13 -4.82 8.65 -4.88
C CYS A 13 -5.80 9.77 -5.26
N SER A 14 -5.25 10.95 -5.55
CA SER A 14 -6.03 12.13 -5.97
C SER A 14 -6.44 12.11 -7.45
N CYS A 15 -6.05 11.10 -8.23
CA CYS A 15 -6.47 10.95 -9.63
C CYS A 15 -7.97 10.64 -9.72
N GLY A 16 -8.59 10.90 -10.88
CA GLY A 16 -10.00 10.66 -11.17
C GLY A 16 -10.36 9.19 -11.47
N GLY A 17 -9.41 8.27 -11.40
CA GLY A 17 -9.59 6.85 -11.73
C GLY A 17 -8.82 5.90 -10.80
N LEU A 18 -8.55 4.70 -11.31
CA LEU A 18 -7.62 3.76 -10.68
C LEU A 18 -6.24 4.40 -10.56
N CYS A 19 -5.55 4.17 -9.46
CA CYS A 19 -4.26 4.81 -9.25
C CYS A 19 -3.23 4.32 -10.28
N PRO A 20 -2.56 5.23 -11.00
CA PRO A 20 -1.76 4.88 -12.17
C PRO A 20 -0.61 3.93 -11.86
N CYS A 21 -0.06 3.99 -10.63
CA CYS A 21 1.02 3.13 -10.14
C CYS A 21 0.67 1.63 -10.10
N TRP A 22 -0.61 1.24 -10.00
CA TRP A 22 -1.01 -0.18 -10.08
C TRP A 22 -0.95 -0.75 -11.48
N VAL A 23 -1.23 0.10 -12.47
CA VAL A 23 -1.49 -0.31 -13.85
C VAL A 23 -0.43 0.20 -14.83
N GLY A 24 0.53 1.00 -14.34
CA GLY A 24 1.58 1.62 -15.15
C GLY A 24 1.04 2.70 -16.09
N ASP A 25 0.01 3.44 -15.67
CA ASP A 25 -0.59 4.53 -16.45
C ASP A 25 0.00 5.90 -16.08
N ASP A 26 -0.30 6.92 -16.87
CA ASP A 26 0.12 8.30 -16.60
C ASP A 26 -0.79 8.98 -15.54
N PRO A 27 -0.25 9.85 -14.68
CA PRO A 27 -1.04 10.60 -13.72
C PRO A 27 -1.87 11.72 -14.38
N ASP A 28 -3.04 11.97 -13.83
CA ASP A 28 -3.89 13.09 -14.26
C ASP A 28 -3.18 14.43 -14.06
N GLY A 29 -3.12 15.25 -15.10
CA GLY A 29 -2.47 16.57 -15.03
C GLY A 29 -0.95 16.52 -14.76
N GLY A 30 -0.32 15.35 -14.91
CA GLY A 30 1.13 15.15 -14.75
C GLY A 30 1.59 14.79 -13.34
N THR A 31 0.71 14.86 -12.32
CA THR A 31 1.02 14.38 -10.96
C THR A 31 -0.25 14.08 -10.17
N CYS A 32 -0.20 13.05 -9.31
CA CYS A 32 -1.24 12.76 -8.31
C CYS A 32 -0.59 12.46 -6.96
N ASP A 33 -1.24 12.89 -5.89
CA ASP A 33 -0.87 12.53 -4.53
C ASP A 33 -1.44 11.14 -4.19
N THR A 34 -0.74 10.36 -3.36
CA THR A 34 -1.15 9.01 -2.97
C THR A 34 -0.94 8.75 -1.49
N ILE A 35 -1.84 7.96 -0.90
CA ILE A 35 -1.69 7.37 0.43
C ILE A 35 -1.69 5.86 0.26
N VAL A 36 -0.64 5.22 0.80
CA VAL A 36 -0.50 3.77 0.89
C VAL A 36 -0.62 3.36 2.36
N CYS A 37 -1.61 2.53 2.67
CA CYS A 37 -1.85 2.02 4.01
C CYS A 37 -1.88 0.50 4.02
N TRP A 38 -1.28 -0.11 5.03
CA TRP A 38 -1.39 -1.55 5.28
C TRP A 38 -2.06 -1.78 6.62
N HIS A 39 -3.02 -2.70 6.64
CA HIS A 39 -3.53 -3.30 7.86
C HIS A 39 -3.02 -4.74 7.92
N TYR A 40 -2.33 -5.09 9.01
CA TYR A 40 -1.70 -6.40 9.17
C TYR A 40 -2.65 -7.33 9.93
N ASP A 41 -3.28 -8.27 9.22
CA ASP A 41 -4.08 -9.32 9.85
C ASP A 41 -3.18 -10.29 10.64
N LYS A 42 -1.96 -10.55 10.13
CA LYS A 42 -0.93 -11.38 10.76
C LYS A 42 0.45 -10.89 10.33
N GLY A 43 1.42 -10.81 11.24
CA GLY A 43 2.78 -10.56 10.81
C GLY A 43 3.80 -10.60 11.93
N HIS A 44 5.03 -10.98 11.59
CA HIS A 44 6.18 -10.90 12.49
C HIS A 44 7.35 -10.21 11.80
N ILE A 45 8.00 -9.32 12.54
CA ILE A 45 9.28 -8.74 12.15
C ILE A 45 10.31 -9.20 13.19
N ASN A 46 11.16 -10.16 12.79
CA ASN A 46 11.94 -10.97 13.72
C ASN A 46 11.00 -11.59 14.79
N ASP A 47 11.21 -11.26 16.08
CA ASP A 47 10.43 -11.81 17.20
C ASP A 47 9.26 -10.90 17.65
N ILE A 48 8.99 -9.83 16.90
CA ILE A 48 7.95 -8.84 17.23
C ILE A 48 6.70 -9.14 16.41
N ASP A 49 5.57 -9.42 17.09
CA ASP A 49 4.25 -9.47 16.46
C ASP A 49 3.78 -8.05 16.12
N VAL A 50 3.36 -7.87 14.88
CA VAL A 50 2.90 -6.58 14.33
C VAL A 50 1.48 -6.65 13.79
N ALA A 51 0.74 -7.73 14.09
CA ALA A 51 -0.68 -7.80 13.75
C ALA A 51 -1.48 -6.70 14.48
N GLY A 52 -2.36 -6.00 13.75
CA GLY A 52 -3.08 -4.83 14.26
C GLY A 52 -3.77 -3.98 13.21
#